data_AF-A0A946VJ71-F1
#
_entry.id   AF-A0A946VJ71-F1
#
_cell.length_a   1.000
_cell.length_b   1.000
_cell.length_c   1.000
_cell.angle_alpha   90.00
_cell.angle_beta   90.00
_cell.angle_gamma   90.00
#
_symmetry.space_group_name_H-M   'P 1'
#
loop_
_entity.id
_entity.type
_entity.pdbx_description
1 polymer ?
#
loop_
_entity_poly.entity_id
_entity_poly.type
_entity_poly.pdbx_seq_one_letter_code
_entity_poly.pdbx_strand_id
1 'polypeptide(L)'
;MFPTQHPFKFAASAIAILCFGLVVSALFSSRVAAEGGRAGADTDINQRGWLEFWSESMNKRYPRHDENFIAGKQIYLGQSGDARIRFCLAADEQAPRIPLSRKSLRPYRSMPVTAFVKVLYDCDDAKTHALQKLSPEEAGLVVYYLNRQYKLRLKQPGRGGGDRSRRR
;
A
#
# COMPACT_ATOMS: atom_id res chain seq x y z
N MET A 1 -19.01 -59.42 -31.61
CA MET A 1 -19.86 -59.08 -30.44
C MET A 1 -19.49 -57.67 -30.01
N PHE A 2 -20.34 -56.71 -30.35
CA PHE A 2 -20.15 -55.28 -30.06
C PHE A 2 -21.06 -54.87 -28.91
N PRO A 3 -20.57 -54.19 -27.87
CA PRO A 3 -21.44 -53.44 -26.98
C PRO A 3 -21.73 -52.04 -27.52
N THR A 4 -23.02 -51.73 -27.45
CA THR A 4 -23.79 -50.57 -27.90
C THR A 4 -23.37 -49.26 -27.24
N GLN A 5 -23.15 -48.22 -28.06
CA GLN A 5 -22.98 -46.83 -27.63
C GLN A 5 -24.35 -46.18 -27.39
N HIS A 6 -24.55 -45.57 -26.22
CA HIS A 6 -25.72 -44.74 -25.91
C HIS A 6 -25.48 -43.27 -26.29
N PRO A 7 -26.42 -42.61 -26.99
CA PRO A 7 -26.31 -41.20 -27.31
C PRO A 7 -26.80 -40.34 -26.13
N PHE A 8 -25.88 -39.68 -25.43
CA PHE A 8 -26.23 -38.59 -24.51
C PHE A 8 -26.57 -37.34 -25.33
N LYS A 9 -27.87 -37.10 -25.49
CA LYS A 9 -28.44 -35.82 -25.90
C LYS A 9 -28.40 -34.88 -24.69
N PHE A 10 -27.47 -33.92 -24.66
CA PHE A 10 -27.61 -32.73 -23.81
C PHE A 10 -28.02 -31.55 -24.67
N ALA A 11 -29.25 -31.11 -24.39
CA ALA A 11 -29.93 -30.04 -25.06
C ALA A 11 -29.21 -28.70 -24.87
N ALA A 12 -29.07 -27.98 -25.98
CA ALA A 12 -28.76 -26.56 -26.00
C ALA A 12 -29.86 -25.79 -25.25
N SER A 13 -29.50 -25.10 -24.18
CA SER A 13 -30.31 -24.01 -23.62
C SER A 13 -29.60 -22.70 -23.89
N ALA A 14 -29.95 -22.11 -25.03
CA ALA A 14 -29.70 -20.72 -25.34
C ALA A 14 -30.64 -19.88 -24.46
N ILE A 15 -30.11 -19.27 -23.40
CA ILE A 15 -30.82 -18.25 -22.64
C ILE A 15 -30.28 -16.90 -23.10
N ALA A 16 -30.94 -16.37 -24.12
CA ALA A 16 -30.87 -14.97 -24.49
C ALA A 16 -31.70 -14.17 -23.49
N ILE A 17 -31.03 -13.48 -22.57
CA ILE A 17 -31.65 -12.39 -21.78
C ILE A 17 -30.96 -11.10 -22.20
N LEU A 18 -31.48 -10.56 -23.29
CA LEU A 18 -31.33 -9.18 -23.71
C LEU A 18 -32.67 -8.51 -23.39
N CYS A 19 -32.71 -7.66 -22.37
CA CYS A 19 -33.58 -6.48 -22.34
C CYS A 19 -33.29 -5.62 -21.10
N PHE A 20 -32.73 -4.44 -21.38
CA PHE A 20 -33.20 -3.15 -20.89
C PHE A 20 -33.45 -2.99 -19.39
N GLY A 21 -32.44 -2.41 -18.73
CA GLY A 21 -32.55 -1.79 -17.41
C GLY A 21 -31.69 -0.53 -17.32
N LEU A 22 -31.93 0.41 -18.23
CA LEU A 22 -31.37 1.76 -18.21
C LEU A 22 -32.06 2.54 -17.07
N VAL A 23 -31.64 2.34 -15.83
CA VAL A 23 -32.19 3.07 -14.67
C VAL A 23 -31.07 3.40 -13.68
N VAL A 24 -30.72 4.68 -13.70
CA VAL A 24 -30.20 5.45 -12.55
C VAL A 24 -28.70 5.34 -12.28
N SER A 25 -27.97 6.14 -13.06
CA SER A 25 -26.95 7.05 -12.55
C SER A 25 -27.47 7.85 -11.35
N ALA A 26 -27.42 7.28 -10.14
CA ALA A 26 -27.47 8.03 -8.90
C ALA A 26 -26.24 7.68 -8.05
N LEU A 27 -25.34 8.66 -7.98
CA LEU A 27 -24.77 9.07 -6.71
C LEU A 27 -24.13 7.97 -5.85
N PHE A 28 -23.18 7.22 -6.40
CA PHE A 28 -21.99 6.87 -5.62
C PHE A 28 -20.89 7.93 -5.81
N SER A 29 -21.27 9.20 -5.64
CA SER A 29 -20.39 10.16 -4.96
C SER A 29 -20.34 9.79 -3.49
N SER A 30 -19.81 8.60 -3.20
CA SER A 30 -19.14 8.40 -1.92
C SER A 30 -17.88 9.26 -2.00
N ARG A 31 -18.06 10.54 -1.69
CA ARG A 31 -17.06 11.25 -0.91
C ARG A 31 -16.87 10.38 0.32
N VAL A 32 -15.94 9.43 0.22
CA VAL A 32 -15.18 9.00 1.39
C VAL A 32 -14.46 10.28 1.80
N ALA A 33 -15.18 11.09 2.57
CA ALA A 33 -14.56 11.99 3.50
C ALA A 33 -13.63 11.08 4.27
N ALA A 34 -12.34 11.22 3.98
CA ALA A 34 -11.29 10.65 4.77
C ALA A 34 -11.28 11.40 6.12
N GLU A 35 -12.37 11.27 6.86
CA GLU A 35 -12.38 11.35 8.32
C GLU A 35 -11.84 10.00 8.81
N GLY A 36 -10.62 9.69 8.37
CA GLY A 36 -9.81 8.66 8.99
C GLY A 36 -9.51 9.19 10.39
N GLY A 37 -10.32 8.73 11.34
CA GLY A 37 -10.12 8.94 12.76
C GLY A 37 -8.65 8.72 13.08
N ARG A 38 -8.01 9.78 13.58
CA ARG A 38 -6.63 9.81 14.08
C ARG A 38 -6.49 9.04 15.40
N ALA A 39 -7.18 7.93 15.53
CA ALA A 39 -7.24 7.10 16.73
C ALA A 39 -6.92 5.66 16.31
N GLY A 40 -5.68 5.44 15.92
CA GLY A 40 -5.19 4.14 15.49
C GLY A 40 -3.69 4.06 15.69
N ALA A 41 -3.31 3.30 16.71
CA ALA A 41 -1.99 2.72 16.93
C ALA A 41 -0.83 3.70 17.15
N ASP A 42 -0.55 3.98 18.41
CA ASP A 42 0.80 4.20 18.93
C ASP A 42 1.55 2.85 18.96
N THR A 43 1.71 2.22 17.79
CA THR A 43 2.56 1.04 17.69
C THR A 43 4.01 1.48 17.76
N ASP A 44 4.75 0.81 18.65
CA ASP A 44 6.17 0.94 18.98
C ASP A 44 7.07 0.49 17.81
N ILE A 45 6.68 0.82 16.58
CA ILE A 45 7.60 0.81 15.44
C ILE A 45 8.74 1.74 15.87
N ASN A 46 10.00 1.31 15.77
CA ASN A 46 11.16 2.17 16.01
C ASN A 46 11.19 3.28 14.95
N GLN A 47 10.32 4.27 15.11
CA GLN A 47 10.00 5.28 14.12
C GLN A 47 11.24 6.11 13.81
N ARG A 48 12.07 6.35 14.83
CA ARG A 48 13.27 7.17 14.70
C ARG A 48 14.28 6.57 13.71
N GLY A 49 14.61 5.29 13.86
CA GLY A 49 15.68 4.66 13.06
C GLY A 49 15.39 4.65 11.55
N TRP A 50 14.18 4.23 11.15
CA TRP A 50 13.87 4.18 9.72
C TRP A 50 13.53 5.56 9.14
N LEU A 51 13.00 6.50 9.93
CA LEU A 51 12.76 7.89 9.48
C LEU A 51 14.06 8.60 9.15
N GLU A 52 15.11 8.38 9.95
CA GLU A 52 16.45 8.92 9.70
C GLU A 52 16.98 8.43 8.36
N PHE A 53 17.01 7.10 8.17
CA PHE A 53 17.47 6.50 6.91
C PHE A 53 16.63 6.95 5.70
N TRP A 54 15.31 6.98 5.83
CA TRP A 54 14.43 7.46 4.76
C TRP A 54 14.70 8.93 4.44
N SER A 55 14.93 9.77 5.45
CA SER A 55 15.27 11.18 5.24
C SER A 55 16.60 11.35 4.52
N GLU A 56 17.60 10.55 4.86
CA GLU A 56 18.89 10.50 4.17
C GLU A 56 18.73 10.03 2.72
N SER A 57 17.98 8.96 2.50
CA SER A 57 17.69 8.40 1.16
C SER A 57 16.95 9.38 0.25
N MET A 58 16.10 10.24 0.83
CA MET A 58 15.38 11.30 0.11
C MET A 58 16.25 12.52 -0.23
N ASN A 59 17.46 12.63 0.34
CA ASN A 59 18.37 13.73 0.05
C ASN A 59 18.93 13.61 -1.38
N LYS A 60 18.64 14.60 -2.21
CA LYS A 60 18.73 14.59 -3.69
C LYS A 60 20.14 14.45 -4.30
N ARG A 61 21.17 14.08 -3.53
CA ARG A 61 22.55 13.99 -4.05
C ARG A 61 22.87 12.72 -4.84
N TYR A 62 22.00 11.71 -4.88
CA TYR A 62 22.29 10.45 -5.56
C TYR A 62 21.90 10.46 -7.06
N PRO A 63 22.86 10.33 -7.99
CA PRO A 63 22.63 10.43 -9.43
C PRO A 63 22.30 9.06 -10.05
N ARG A 64 21.39 9.07 -11.05
CA ARG A 64 21.07 8.07 -12.12
C ARG A 64 20.92 6.57 -11.79
N HIS A 65 21.71 5.99 -10.90
CA HIS A 65 21.53 4.65 -10.32
C HIS A 65 21.19 4.82 -8.86
N ASP A 66 19.88 4.85 -8.58
CA ASP A 66 19.40 4.99 -7.22
C ASP A 66 19.48 3.64 -6.52
N GLU A 67 20.64 3.37 -5.92
CA GLU A 67 20.92 2.13 -5.18
C GLU A 67 19.87 1.89 -4.09
N ASN A 68 19.41 2.96 -3.42
CA ASN A 68 18.35 2.87 -2.42
C ASN A 68 17.02 2.40 -3.02
N PHE A 69 16.68 2.86 -4.23
CA PHE A 69 15.51 2.36 -4.95
C PHE A 69 15.65 0.88 -5.32
N ILE A 70 16.84 0.44 -5.75
CA ILE A 70 17.11 -0.95 -6.14
C ILE A 70 17.04 -1.86 -4.93
N ALA A 71 17.73 -1.51 -3.83
CA ALA A 71 17.73 -2.26 -2.59
C ALA A 71 16.31 -2.35 -2.00
N GLY A 72 15.59 -1.23 -1.93
CA GLY A 72 14.20 -1.21 -1.48
C GLY A 72 13.27 -2.07 -2.35
N LYS A 73 13.50 -2.12 -3.67
CA LYS A 73 12.76 -3.00 -4.58
C LYS A 73 13.07 -4.48 -4.30
N GLN A 74 14.32 -4.84 -4.08
CA GLN A 74 14.71 -6.22 -3.79
C GLN A 74 14.08 -6.71 -2.48
N ILE A 75 14.10 -5.89 -1.43
CA ILE A 75 13.42 -6.19 -0.16
C ILE A 75 11.90 -6.32 -0.37
N TYR A 76 11.28 -5.36 -1.07
CA TYR A 76 9.85 -5.41 -1.37
C TYR A 76 9.42 -6.66 -2.13
N LEU A 77 10.27 -7.18 -3.02
CA LEU A 77 10.01 -8.40 -3.80
C LEU A 77 10.38 -9.68 -3.04
N GLY A 78 10.94 -9.59 -1.83
CA GLY A 78 11.41 -10.72 -1.04
C GLY A 78 12.66 -11.40 -1.63
N GLN A 79 13.53 -10.63 -2.29
CA GLN A 79 14.78 -11.11 -2.89
C GLN A 79 15.99 -10.96 -1.97
N SER A 80 15.80 -10.41 -0.76
CA SER A 80 16.86 -10.11 0.22
C SER A 80 17.26 -11.29 1.11
N GLY A 81 16.66 -12.48 0.93
CA GLY A 81 16.94 -13.66 1.77
C GLY A 81 16.21 -13.66 3.11
N ASP A 82 15.97 -12.49 3.69
CA ASP A 82 15.07 -12.31 4.84
C ASP A 82 13.61 -12.42 4.40
N ALA A 83 12.80 -13.03 5.26
CA ALA A 83 11.45 -13.54 4.96
C ALA A 83 10.64 -12.69 3.96
N ARG A 84 9.95 -13.36 3.02
CA ARG A 84 9.12 -12.71 2.00
C ARG A 84 7.91 -12.03 2.65
N ILE A 85 8.00 -10.73 2.92
CA ILE A 85 6.90 -9.92 3.44
C ILE A 85 5.98 -9.52 2.28
N ARG A 86 4.67 -9.78 2.41
CA ARG A 86 3.66 -9.29 1.46
C ARG A 86 3.05 -8.02 2.01
N PHE A 87 3.22 -6.90 1.32
CA PHE A 87 2.74 -5.61 1.81
C PHE A 87 1.28 -5.34 1.41
N CYS A 88 0.43 -5.03 2.39
CA CYS A 88 -0.97 -4.66 2.24
C CYS A 88 -1.27 -3.34 2.96
N LEU A 89 -2.34 -2.66 2.54
CA LEU A 89 -2.93 -1.52 3.23
C LEU A 89 -4.08 -1.98 4.12
N ALA A 90 -4.17 -1.41 5.32
CA ALA A 90 -5.33 -1.53 6.19
C ALA A 90 -5.45 -0.28 7.07
N ALA A 91 -6.67 0.09 7.47
CA ALA A 91 -6.89 1.22 8.38
C ALA A 91 -6.45 0.88 9.81
N ASP A 92 -6.66 -0.37 10.21
CA ASP A 92 -6.34 -0.93 11.53
C ASP A 92 -6.11 -2.46 11.41
N GLU A 93 -6.00 -3.14 12.54
CA GLU A 93 -5.76 -4.59 12.60
C GLU A 93 -6.96 -5.43 12.13
N GLN A 94 -8.18 -4.91 12.28
CA GLN A 94 -9.44 -5.58 11.95
C GLN A 94 -9.90 -5.29 10.52
N ALA A 95 -9.39 -4.22 9.91
CA ALA A 95 -9.74 -3.78 8.57
C ALA A 95 -9.28 -4.79 7.49
N PRO A 96 -10.03 -4.90 6.38
CA PRO A 96 -9.66 -5.78 5.28
C PRO A 96 -8.31 -5.39 4.69
N ARG A 97 -7.48 -6.39 4.37
CA ARG A 97 -6.18 -6.20 3.74
C ARG A 97 -6.37 -5.87 2.26
N ILE A 98 -5.90 -4.70 1.86
CA ILE A 98 -5.98 -4.22 0.48
C ILE A 98 -4.59 -4.32 -0.15
N PRO A 99 -4.40 -5.13 -1.20
CA PRO A 99 -3.12 -5.22 -1.89
C PRO A 99 -2.64 -3.86 -2.41
N LEU A 100 -1.32 -3.66 -2.39
CA LEU A 100 -0.72 -2.45 -2.91
C LEU A 100 -0.89 -2.35 -4.42
N SER A 101 -1.59 -1.30 -4.84
CA SER A 101 -1.77 -0.95 -6.24
C SER A 101 -1.75 0.56 -6.38
N ARG A 102 -1.51 1.05 -7.60
CA ARG A 102 -1.57 2.49 -7.88
C ARG A 102 -2.95 3.09 -7.52
N LYS A 103 -4.03 2.29 -7.62
CA LYS A 103 -5.39 2.71 -7.25
C LYS A 103 -5.55 2.78 -5.73
N SER A 104 -5.14 1.73 -5.00
CA SER A 104 -5.29 1.67 -3.54
C SER A 104 -4.39 2.67 -2.81
N LEU A 105 -3.25 3.04 -3.41
CA LEU A 105 -2.31 4.00 -2.84
C LEU A 105 -2.63 5.48 -3.14
N ARG A 106 -3.51 5.76 -4.09
CA ARG A 106 -3.86 7.14 -4.49
C ARG A 106 -4.32 8.03 -3.32
N PRO A 107 -5.14 7.56 -2.35
CA PRO A 107 -5.57 8.37 -1.21
C PRO A 107 -4.42 8.80 -0.28
N TYR A 108 -3.30 8.08 -0.28
CA TYR A 108 -2.16 8.31 0.62
C TYR A 108 -1.14 9.29 0.04
N ARG A 109 -1.42 9.87 -1.13
CA ARG A 109 -0.53 10.84 -1.77
C ARG A 109 -0.40 12.10 -0.92
N SER A 110 0.82 12.59 -0.75
CA SER A 110 1.16 13.79 0.03
C SER A 110 0.86 13.68 1.53
N MET A 111 0.61 12.47 2.03
CA MET A 111 0.45 12.18 3.45
C MET A 111 1.81 12.25 4.17
N PRO A 112 1.86 12.55 5.48
CA PRO A 112 3.07 12.35 6.28
C PRO A 112 3.55 10.91 6.18
N VAL A 113 4.86 10.71 5.99
CA VAL A 113 5.45 9.36 5.90
C VAL A 113 5.13 8.53 7.15
N THR A 114 5.08 9.16 8.34
CA THR A 114 4.71 8.51 9.60
C THR A 114 3.28 7.99 9.62
N ALA A 115 2.34 8.67 8.98
CA ALA A 115 0.97 8.19 8.86
C ALA A 115 0.84 7.09 7.80
N PHE A 116 1.62 7.19 6.72
CA PHE A 116 1.62 6.16 5.68
C PHE A 116 2.16 4.81 6.17
N VAL A 117 3.22 4.79 6.98
CA VAL A 117 3.75 3.51 7.46
C VAL A 117 2.81 2.78 8.43
N LYS A 118 1.98 3.51 9.16
CA LYS A 118 1.00 2.93 10.10
C LYS A 118 -0.08 2.13 9.39
N VAL A 119 -0.33 2.41 8.10
CA VAL A 119 -1.31 1.65 7.32
C VAL A 119 -0.68 0.49 6.54
N LEU A 120 0.64 0.29 6.65
CA LEU A 120 1.33 -0.84 6.02
C LEU A 120 1.36 -2.05 6.97
N TYR A 121 0.76 -3.13 6.52
CA TYR A 121 0.69 -4.39 7.23
C TYR A 121 1.14 -5.56 6.35
N ASP A 122 1.48 -6.66 7.00
CA ASP A 122 1.71 -7.91 6.30
C ASP A 122 0.36 -8.50 5.82
N CYS A 123 0.28 -8.90 4.56
CA CYS A 123 -0.89 -9.58 4.01
C CYS A 123 -1.04 -11.00 4.60
N ASP A 124 0.07 -11.61 5.02
CA ASP A 124 0.10 -12.96 5.61
C ASP A 124 -0.23 -12.93 7.11
N ASP A 125 -0.01 -11.80 7.78
CA ASP A 125 -0.18 -11.64 9.22
C ASP A 125 -0.87 -10.31 9.55
N ALA A 126 -2.16 -10.39 9.87
CA ALA A 126 -2.99 -9.22 10.15
C ALA A 126 -2.58 -8.47 11.43
N LYS A 127 -1.88 -9.10 12.37
CA LYS A 127 -1.57 -8.46 13.66
C LYS A 127 -0.27 -7.66 13.60
N THR A 128 0.53 -7.83 12.56
CA THR A 128 1.89 -7.28 12.50
C THR A 128 2.02 -6.24 11.40
N HIS A 129 2.59 -5.08 11.75
CA HIS A 129 2.97 -4.10 10.73
C HIS A 129 4.10 -4.65 9.87
N ALA A 130 4.01 -4.49 8.55
CA ALA A 130 4.99 -5.07 7.63
C ALA A 130 6.42 -4.62 7.93
N LEU A 131 6.59 -3.35 8.34
CA LEU A 131 7.92 -2.79 8.62
C LEU A 131 8.52 -3.24 9.96
N GLN A 132 7.75 -3.84 10.86
CA GLN A 132 8.29 -4.37 12.14
C GLN A 132 9.13 -5.63 11.95
N LYS A 133 8.94 -6.34 10.84
CA LYS A 133 9.72 -7.53 10.48
C LYS A 133 11.05 -7.20 9.78
N LEU A 134 11.33 -5.92 9.57
CA LEU A 134 12.50 -5.41 8.87
C LEU A 134 13.41 -4.65 9.82
N SER A 135 14.70 -4.63 9.52
CA SER A 135 15.61 -3.66 10.16
C SER A 135 15.19 -2.22 9.81
N PRO A 136 15.58 -1.22 10.63
CA PRO A 136 15.22 0.18 10.36
C PRO A 136 15.71 0.68 8.98
N GLU A 137 16.88 0.24 8.55
CA GLU A 137 17.44 0.57 7.24
C GLU A 137 16.58 0.01 6.10
N GLU A 138 16.26 -1.29 6.16
CA GLU A 138 15.41 -1.96 5.17
C GLU A 138 14.01 -1.35 5.10
N ALA A 139 13.42 -1.06 6.26
CA ALA A 139 12.14 -0.37 6.33
C ALA A 139 12.20 1.00 5.63
N GLY A 140 13.26 1.77 5.87
CA GLY A 140 13.50 3.05 5.19
C GLY A 140 13.63 2.89 3.68
N LEU A 141 14.37 1.89 3.20
CA LEU A 141 14.54 1.55 1.78
C LEU A 141 13.21 1.16 1.12
N VAL A 142 12.40 0.33 1.77
CA VAL A 142 11.09 -0.07 1.25
C VAL A 142 10.16 1.14 1.14
N VAL A 143 10.09 1.98 2.18
CA VAL A 143 9.26 3.20 2.16
C VAL A 143 9.74 4.17 1.08
N TYR A 144 11.05 4.27 0.87
CA TYR A 144 11.65 5.03 -0.23
C TYR A 144 11.20 4.51 -1.60
N TYR A 145 11.33 3.20 -1.82
CA TYR A 145 10.88 2.52 -3.03
C TYR A 145 9.39 2.77 -3.29
N LEU A 146 8.52 2.55 -2.30
CA LEU A 146 7.07 2.77 -2.43
C LEU A 146 6.74 4.23 -2.77
N ASN A 147 7.38 5.18 -2.09
CA ASN A 147 7.17 6.61 -2.33
C ASN A 147 7.52 6.98 -3.77
N ARG A 148 8.64 6.48 -4.29
CA ARG A 148 9.13 6.78 -5.64
C ARG A 148 8.34 6.03 -6.73
N GLN A 149 8.15 4.73 -6.56
CA GLN A 149 7.45 3.86 -7.51
C GLN A 149 6.01 4.32 -7.74
N TYR A 150 5.29 4.65 -6.67
CA TYR A 150 3.88 5.06 -6.75
C TYR A 150 3.68 6.58 -6.77
N LYS A 151 4.78 7.36 -6.79
CA LYS A 151 4.77 8.83 -6.81
C LYS A 151 3.91 9.43 -5.67
N LEU A 152 4.04 8.86 -4.47
CA LEU A 152 3.25 9.23 -3.30
C LEU A 152 3.57 10.63 -2.81
N ARG A 153 4.81 11.11 -3.00
CA ARG A 153 5.27 12.42 -2.51
C ARG A 153 5.04 12.57 -1.00
N LEU A 154 5.35 11.52 -0.24
CA LEU A 154 5.19 11.51 1.20
C LEU A 154 5.97 12.68 1.81
N LYS A 155 5.33 13.36 2.77
CA LYS A 155 5.92 14.51 3.45
C LYS A 155 6.83 14.01 4.56
N GLN A 156 8.03 14.58 4.65
CA GLN A 156 8.87 14.36 5.82
C GLN A 156 8.13 14.87 7.05
N PRO A 157 8.25 14.21 8.22
CA PRO A 157 7.84 14.85 9.46
C PRO A 157 8.61 16.16 9.53
N GLY A 158 7.90 17.28 9.68
CA GLY A 158 8.54 18.58 9.68
C GLY A 158 9.65 18.56 10.73
N ARG A 159 10.92 18.61 10.31
CA ARG A 159 11.94 19.24 11.15
C ARG A 159 11.35 20.59 11.45
N GLY A 160 10.86 20.78 12.67
CA GLY A 160 9.97 21.86 13.07
C GLY A 160 10.23 23.08 12.21
N GLY A 161 9.32 23.36 11.29
CA GLY A 161 9.31 24.63 10.60
C GLY A 161 9.20 25.62 11.73
N GLY A 162 10.34 26.18 12.13
CA GLY A 162 10.43 27.23 13.11
C GLY A 162 9.40 28.23 12.67
N ASP A 163 8.33 28.30 13.46
CA ASP A 163 7.22 29.18 13.24
C ASP A 163 7.80 30.59 13.23
N ARG A 164 8.11 31.09 12.03
CA ARG A 164 8.58 32.47 11.82
C ARG A 164 7.39 33.44 11.91
N SER A 165 6.35 33.09 12.65
CA SER A 165 5.21 33.96 12.99
C SER A 165 5.47 34.80 14.25
N ARG A 166 6.73 35.13 14.53
CA ARG A 166 7.11 36.21 15.47
C ARG A 166 8.12 37.13 14.79
N ARG A 167 7.76 38.40 14.68
CA ARG A 167 8.41 39.55 13.99
C ARG A 167 7.82 39.74 12.57
N ARG A 168 7.00 40.75 12.29
CA ARG A 168 6.51 41.94 13.00
C ARG A 168 5.16 42.30 12.39
#